data_AF-A0A5P9P2E8-F1
#
_entry.id   AF-A0A5P9P2E8-F1
#
_cell.length_a   1.000
_cell.length_b   1.000
_cell.length_c   1.000
_cell.angle_alpha   90.00
_cell.angle_beta   90.00
_cell.angle_gamma   90.00
#
_symmetry.space_group_name_H-M   'P 1'
#
loop_
_entity.id
_entity.type
_entity.pdbx_description
1 polymer ?
#
loop_
_entity_poly.entity_id
_entity_poly.type
_entity_poly.pdbx_seq_one_letter_code
_entity_poly.pdbx_strand_id
1 'polypeptide(L)'
;MNTTASPKTPLPVPSGDRLEERSRRARTEPMSVLPLGDGLYEVESASDHTYLVDLEGGRCTCPDHVFRNARCKHIRRVAIEITEGRTPPPGEIAVPCHDCDVAVFVDEDDSEPCYCEEHTIWPGDTVVDRETGDRLTVVDVSVLRADAVRVDAAGCTVAEYGTNENYEPDVPVVGAIYPHATVARHGVVPESLKVYVFPRTRLEKEP
;
A
#
# COMPACT_ATOMS: atom_id res chain seq x y z
N MET A 1 14.40 -0.42 8.55
CA MET A 1 13.20 -1.27 8.73
C MET A 1 12.40 -0.68 9.87
N ASN A 2 11.43 0.21 9.57
CA ASN A 2 10.48 0.72 10.54
C ASN A 2 9.20 -0.11 10.45
N THR A 3 9.28 -1.42 10.70
CA THR A 3 8.06 -2.23 10.77
C THR A 3 7.36 -1.90 12.09
N THR A 4 6.08 -1.51 11.99
CA THR A 4 5.29 -1.09 13.14
C THR A 4 4.53 -2.30 13.69
N ALA A 5 4.70 -2.57 14.98
CA ALA A 5 3.94 -3.61 15.66
C ALA A 5 2.45 -3.23 15.75
N SER A 6 1.56 -4.21 15.62
CA SER A 6 0.15 -3.98 15.88
C SER A 6 -0.09 -3.62 17.36
N PRO A 7 -1.17 -2.88 17.69
CA PRO A 7 -1.46 -2.53 19.07
C PRO A 7 -1.67 -3.77 19.94
N LYS A 8 -1.02 -3.81 21.11
CA LYS A 8 -1.15 -4.90 22.08
C LYS A 8 -2.53 -4.90 22.74
N THR A 9 -3.51 -5.53 22.10
CA THR A 9 -4.92 -5.45 22.51
C THR A 9 -5.66 -6.78 22.30
N PRO A 10 -6.71 -7.06 23.10
CA PRO A 10 -7.66 -8.11 22.76
C PRO A 10 -8.40 -7.78 21.45
N LEU A 11 -8.75 -8.82 20.69
CA LEU A 11 -9.60 -8.75 19.52
C LEU A 11 -11.02 -9.26 19.86
N PRO A 12 -12.06 -8.74 19.19
CA PRO A 12 -13.42 -9.20 19.37
C PRO A 12 -13.54 -10.68 18.99
N VAL A 13 -14.42 -11.40 19.70
CA VAL A 13 -14.76 -12.79 19.40
C VAL A 13 -16.00 -12.80 18.49
N PRO A 14 -15.95 -13.42 17.30
CA PRO A 14 -17.11 -13.56 16.43
C PRO A 14 -18.30 -14.21 17.16
N SER A 15 -19.48 -13.61 17.06
CA SER A 15 -20.70 -14.12 17.68
C SER A 15 -21.25 -15.31 16.90
N GLY A 16 -21.52 -16.43 17.59
CA GLY A 16 -22.15 -17.62 16.99
C GLY A 16 -21.22 -18.84 16.83
N ASP A 17 -19.90 -18.64 16.88
CA ASP A 17 -18.94 -19.72 16.73
C ASP A 17 -18.47 -20.31 18.07
N ARG A 18 -18.57 -21.64 18.20
CA ARG A 18 -17.85 -22.37 19.25
C ARG A 18 -16.37 -22.46 18.86
N LEU A 19 -15.62 -21.41 19.15
CA LEU A 19 -14.17 -21.42 18.96
C LEU A 19 -13.50 -22.46 19.88
N GLU A 20 -12.53 -23.20 19.34
CA GLU A 20 -11.59 -23.98 20.16
C GLU A 20 -10.90 -23.03 21.15
N GLU A 21 -10.60 -23.52 22.36
CA GLU A 21 -9.99 -22.72 23.44
C GLU A 21 -8.74 -21.96 22.99
N ARG A 22 -7.87 -22.57 22.17
CA ARG A 22 -6.69 -21.88 21.62
C ARG A 22 -7.05 -20.71 20.69
N SER A 23 -8.09 -20.86 19.87
CA SER A 23 -8.60 -19.81 18.99
C SER A 23 -9.24 -18.69 19.79
N ARG A 24 -9.96 -19.02 20.86
CA ARG A 24 -10.53 -18.02 21.78
C ARG A 24 -9.43 -17.20 22.43
N ARG A 25 -8.42 -17.85 23.03
CA ARG A 25 -7.28 -17.17 23.66
C ARG A 25 -6.49 -16.33 22.67
N ALA A 26 -6.34 -16.81 21.44
CA ALA A 26 -5.73 -16.06 20.36
C ALA A 26 -6.49 -14.78 19.97
N ARG A 27 -7.75 -14.62 20.37
CA ARG A 27 -8.50 -13.35 20.22
C ARG A 27 -8.50 -12.56 21.53
N THR A 28 -8.81 -13.19 22.65
CA THR A 28 -9.12 -12.47 23.91
C THR A 28 -7.92 -12.03 24.73
N GLU A 29 -6.76 -12.68 24.61
CA GLU A 29 -5.57 -12.26 25.36
C GLU A 29 -4.85 -11.11 24.66
N PRO A 30 -4.48 -10.02 25.35
CA PRO A 30 -3.79 -8.90 24.71
C PRO A 30 -2.45 -9.37 24.13
N MET A 31 -2.26 -9.18 22.83
CA MET A 31 -1.01 -9.49 22.12
C MET A 31 -0.77 -8.43 21.05
N SER A 32 0.48 -8.16 20.73
CA SER A 32 0.90 -7.41 19.55
C SER A 32 1.61 -8.35 18.58
N VAL A 33 1.57 -8.01 17.30
CA VAL A 33 2.26 -8.72 16.22
C VAL A 33 3.14 -7.73 15.48
N LEU A 34 4.44 -7.99 15.47
CA LEU A 34 5.43 -7.24 14.72
C LEU A 34 5.91 -8.10 13.54
N PRO A 35 5.62 -7.71 12.28
CA PRO A 35 6.17 -8.40 11.11
C PRO A 35 7.67 -8.12 10.99
N LEU A 36 8.45 -9.16 10.69
CA LEU A 36 9.91 -9.09 10.54
C LEU A 36 10.39 -9.25 9.08
N GLY A 37 9.48 -9.53 8.14
CA GLY A 37 9.80 -9.93 6.76
C GLY A 37 9.87 -11.45 6.60
N ASP A 38 9.90 -11.95 5.35
CA ASP A 38 10.04 -13.39 5.03
C ASP A 38 9.05 -14.32 5.76
N GLY A 39 7.82 -13.85 6.03
CA GLY A 39 6.81 -14.64 6.77
C GLY A 39 7.13 -14.89 8.25
N LEU A 40 8.10 -14.16 8.81
CA LEU A 40 8.45 -14.17 10.22
C LEU A 40 7.74 -13.05 10.98
N TYR A 41 7.23 -13.41 12.16
CA TYR A 41 6.49 -12.50 13.02
C TYR A 41 6.95 -12.64 14.46
N GLU A 42 7.14 -11.51 15.12
CA GLU A 42 7.33 -11.45 16.56
C GLU A 42 5.98 -11.19 17.25
N VAL A 43 5.63 -12.02 18.22
CA VAL A 43 4.39 -11.90 18.99
C VAL A 43 4.72 -11.63 20.44
N GLU A 44 4.40 -10.43 20.90
CA GLU A 44 4.46 -10.10 22.32
C GLU A 44 3.15 -10.54 22.99
N SER A 45 3.27 -11.40 23.98
CA SER A 45 2.12 -11.96 24.70
C SER A 45 1.62 -11.05 25.83
N ALA A 46 0.45 -11.36 26.37
CA ALA A 46 -0.12 -10.70 27.54
C ALA A 46 0.79 -10.72 28.79
N SER A 47 1.70 -11.70 28.84
CA SER A 47 2.68 -11.89 29.91
C SER A 47 4.04 -11.24 29.61
N ASP A 48 4.11 -10.34 28.62
CA ASP A 48 5.33 -9.64 28.17
C ASP A 48 6.43 -10.59 27.66
N HIS A 49 6.08 -11.86 27.41
CA HIS A 49 6.96 -12.80 26.74
C HIS A 49 6.79 -12.67 25.23
N THR A 50 7.92 -12.63 24.55
CA THR A 50 8.00 -12.51 23.10
C THR A 50 8.30 -13.86 22.47
N TYR A 51 7.57 -14.19 21.40
CA TYR A 51 7.75 -15.44 20.66
C TYR A 51 7.86 -15.17 19.17
N LEU A 52 8.75 -15.90 18.50
CA LEU A 52 8.86 -15.86 17.04
C LEU A 52 7.91 -16.88 16.44
N VAL A 53 7.21 -16.47 15.40
CA VAL A 53 6.28 -17.27 14.61
C VAL A 53 6.79 -17.25 13.18
N ASP A 54 7.08 -18.44 12.67
CA ASP A 54 7.24 -18.68 11.23
C ASP A 54 5.91 -19.21 10.72
N LEU A 55 5.18 -18.37 9.99
CA LEU A 55 3.84 -18.69 9.56
C LEU A 55 3.84 -19.75 8.45
N GLU A 56 4.77 -19.65 7.50
CA GLU A 56 4.91 -20.58 6.37
C GLU A 56 5.30 -21.97 6.84
N GLY A 57 6.28 -22.04 7.75
CA GLY A 57 6.70 -23.27 8.40
C GLY A 57 5.70 -23.79 9.43
N GLY A 58 4.70 -22.99 9.81
CA GLY A 58 3.74 -23.31 10.87
C GLY A 58 4.39 -23.47 12.25
N ARG A 59 5.53 -22.81 12.49
CA ARG A 59 6.35 -22.97 13.69
C ARG A 59 6.20 -21.79 14.63
N CYS A 60 6.36 -22.06 15.93
CA CYS A 60 6.42 -21.01 16.94
C CYS A 60 7.40 -21.38 18.06
N THR A 61 8.18 -20.43 18.56
CA THR A 61 9.14 -20.66 19.65
C THR A 61 8.48 -20.80 21.03
N CYS A 62 7.15 -20.67 21.12
CA CYS A 62 6.47 -20.79 22.39
C CYS A 62 6.45 -22.24 22.94
N PRO A 63 6.43 -22.43 24.26
CA PRO A 63 6.42 -23.76 24.88
C PRO A 63 5.29 -24.68 24.38
N ASP A 64 4.08 -24.15 24.13
CA ASP A 64 2.95 -24.96 23.66
C ASP A 64 3.22 -25.58 22.28
N HIS A 65 3.95 -24.88 21.42
CA HIS A 65 4.34 -25.42 20.12
C HIS A 65 5.58 -26.31 20.25
N VAL A 66 6.65 -25.84 20.91
CA VAL A 66 7.93 -26.57 21.03
C VAL A 66 7.75 -27.95 21.67
N PHE A 67 6.93 -28.06 22.72
CA PHE A 67 6.77 -29.32 23.46
C PHE A 67 5.62 -30.22 22.96
N ARG A 68 4.66 -29.67 22.21
CA ARG A 68 3.44 -30.41 21.83
C ARG A 68 3.16 -30.41 20.33
N ASN A 69 3.99 -29.75 19.53
CA ASN A 69 3.79 -29.50 18.10
C ASN A 69 2.37 -28.96 17.78
N ALA A 70 1.78 -28.22 18.72
CA ALA A 70 0.43 -27.69 18.57
C ALA A 70 0.47 -26.46 17.66
N ARG A 71 -0.55 -26.29 16.81
CA ARG A 71 -0.88 -24.92 16.34
C ARG A 71 -1.23 -24.16 17.61
N CYS A 72 -0.41 -23.20 18.03
CA CYS A 72 -0.59 -22.51 19.31
C CYS A 72 -1.50 -21.28 19.15
N LYS A 73 -1.72 -20.53 20.23
CA LYS A 73 -2.45 -19.26 20.16
C LYS A 73 -1.71 -18.18 19.36
N HIS A 74 -0.36 -18.18 19.36
CA HIS A 74 0.44 -17.17 18.67
C HIS A 74 0.33 -17.31 17.14
N ILE A 75 0.47 -18.54 16.60
CA ILE A 75 0.24 -18.82 15.17
C ILE A 75 -1.17 -18.39 14.74
N ARG A 76 -2.18 -18.66 15.59
CA ARG A 76 -3.56 -18.22 15.31
C ARG A 76 -3.71 -16.70 15.38
N ARG A 77 -3.06 -16.03 16.33
CA ARG A 77 -3.08 -14.57 16.47
C ARG A 77 -2.54 -13.90 15.20
N VAL A 78 -1.37 -14.34 14.71
CA VAL A 78 -0.80 -13.84 13.45
C VAL A 78 -1.78 -14.02 12.30
N ALA A 79 -2.33 -15.23 12.12
CA ALA A 79 -3.29 -15.48 11.04
C ALA A 79 -4.56 -14.60 11.15
N ILE A 80 -5.06 -14.36 12.37
CA ILE A 80 -6.21 -13.47 12.60
C ILE A 80 -5.86 -12.03 12.20
N GLU A 81 -4.69 -11.53 12.62
CA GLU A 81 -4.30 -10.15 12.33
C GLU A 81 -4.06 -9.91 10.84
N ILE A 82 -3.50 -10.89 10.12
CA ILE A 82 -3.39 -10.84 8.66
C ILE A 82 -4.79 -10.79 8.04
N THR A 83 -5.69 -11.67 8.46
CA THR A 83 -7.07 -11.73 7.94
C THR A 83 -7.85 -10.44 8.20
N GLU A 84 -7.56 -9.75 9.31
CA GLU A 84 -8.18 -8.48 9.69
C GLU A 84 -7.41 -7.26 9.15
N GLY A 85 -6.38 -7.44 8.32
CA GLY A 85 -5.61 -6.36 7.70
C GLY A 85 -4.79 -5.52 8.69
N ARG A 86 -4.44 -6.08 9.86
CA ARG A 86 -3.70 -5.37 10.92
C ARG A 86 -2.19 -5.56 10.83
N THR A 87 -1.74 -6.56 10.09
CA THR A 87 -0.33 -6.89 9.84
C THR A 87 -0.20 -7.49 8.44
N PRO A 88 0.92 -7.24 7.71
CA PRO A 88 1.08 -7.74 6.36
C PRO A 88 1.17 -9.28 6.32
N PRO A 89 0.66 -9.92 5.25
CA PRO A 89 0.89 -11.33 4.99
C PRO A 89 2.37 -11.63 4.65
N PRO A 90 2.78 -12.91 4.61
CA PRO A 90 4.12 -13.28 4.15
C PRO A 90 4.40 -12.79 2.73
N GLY A 91 5.60 -12.27 2.48
CA GLY A 91 6.01 -11.67 1.20
C GLY A 91 5.69 -10.17 1.09
N GLU A 92 4.86 -9.64 1.98
CA GLU A 92 4.52 -8.22 2.01
C GLU A 92 5.15 -7.50 3.22
N ILE A 93 5.36 -6.20 3.06
CA ILE A 93 5.82 -5.29 4.11
C ILE A 93 4.81 -4.15 4.31
N ALA A 94 4.76 -3.64 5.54
CA ALA A 94 3.97 -2.45 5.85
C ALA A 94 4.79 -1.18 5.59
N VAL A 95 4.38 -0.40 4.60
CA VAL A 95 4.98 0.88 4.21
C VAL A 95 3.95 1.99 4.42
N PRO A 96 4.32 3.18 4.91
CA PRO A 96 3.38 4.30 4.97
C PRO A 96 2.98 4.73 3.55
N CYS A 97 1.69 4.99 3.33
CA CYS A 97 1.22 5.68 2.15
C CYS A 97 1.92 7.03 2.06
N HIS A 98 2.52 7.32 0.90
CA HIS A 98 3.29 8.52 0.67
C HIS A 98 2.49 9.83 0.92
N ASP A 99 1.17 9.83 0.72
CA ASP A 99 0.36 11.05 0.85
C ASP A 99 -0.31 11.23 2.22
N CYS A 100 -0.60 10.14 2.94
CA CYS A 100 -1.43 10.18 4.14
C CYS A 100 -0.91 9.37 5.33
N ASP A 101 0.29 8.78 5.20
CA ASP A 101 0.98 7.97 6.21
C ASP A 101 0.25 6.72 6.71
N VAL A 102 -0.95 6.41 6.19
CA VAL A 102 -1.69 5.18 6.50
C VAL A 102 -0.87 4.00 5.99
N ALA A 103 -0.66 2.98 6.84
CA ALA A 103 0.07 1.79 6.46
C ALA A 103 -0.64 1.04 5.33
N VAL A 104 0.12 0.77 4.26
CA VAL A 104 -0.26 -0.08 3.14
C VAL A 104 0.62 -1.31 3.14
N PHE A 105 0.06 -2.44 2.72
CA PHE A 105 0.83 -3.67 2.55
C PHE A 105 1.15 -3.81 1.06
N VAL A 106 2.44 -3.92 0.77
CA VAL A 106 3.01 -3.99 -0.57
C VAL A 106 4.00 -5.14 -0.62
N ASP A 107 4.25 -5.67 -1.81
CA ASP A 107 5.27 -6.71 -1.97
C ASP A 107 6.63 -6.14 -1.55
N GLU A 108 7.49 -6.96 -0.93
CA GLU A 108 8.80 -6.51 -0.45
C GLU A 108 9.75 -6.03 -1.57
N ASP A 109 9.47 -6.44 -2.81
CA ASP A 109 10.18 -6.04 -4.03
C ASP A 109 9.58 -4.78 -4.69
N ASP A 110 8.46 -4.25 -4.19
CA ASP A 110 7.84 -3.06 -4.75
C ASP A 110 8.71 -1.82 -4.56
N SER A 111 8.76 -0.97 -5.60
CA SER A 111 9.51 0.28 -5.58
C SER A 111 8.72 1.39 -4.90
N GLU A 112 9.32 2.05 -3.91
CA GLU A 112 8.81 3.32 -3.38
C GLU A 112 8.74 4.40 -4.48
N PRO A 113 7.77 5.35 -4.39
CA PRO A 113 6.77 5.53 -3.33
C PRO A 113 5.52 4.64 -3.45
N CYS A 114 4.96 4.24 -2.29
CA CYS A 114 3.75 3.42 -2.20
C CYS A 114 2.51 4.27 -1.84
N TYR A 115 1.32 3.88 -2.34
CA TYR A 115 0.08 4.62 -2.14
C TYR A 115 -1.07 3.69 -1.67
N CYS A 116 -1.95 4.18 -0.80
CA CYS A 116 -3.16 3.43 -0.43
C CYS A 116 -4.20 3.45 -1.56
N GLU A 117 -5.27 2.66 -1.44
CA GLU A 117 -6.32 2.59 -2.47
C GLU A 117 -6.96 3.95 -2.79
N GLU A 118 -7.08 4.83 -1.79
CA GLU A 118 -7.64 6.18 -1.95
C GLU A 118 -6.69 7.10 -2.73
N HIS A 119 -5.37 6.93 -2.57
CA HIS A 119 -4.36 7.77 -3.20
C HIS A 119 -3.78 7.14 -4.48
N THR A 120 -3.99 5.85 -4.70
CA THR A 120 -3.52 5.18 -5.92
C THR A 120 -4.32 5.69 -7.12
N ILE A 121 -3.57 6.12 -8.14
CA ILE A 121 -4.11 6.57 -9.41
C ILE A 121 -4.03 5.40 -10.38
N TRP A 122 -5.16 5.08 -11.02
CA TRP A 122 -5.26 4.05 -12.05
C TRP A 122 -5.64 4.66 -13.41
N PRO A 123 -5.30 3.99 -14.52
CA PRO A 123 -5.85 4.34 -15.83
C PRO A 123 -7.39 4.39 -15.79
N GLY A 124 -7.95 5.48 -16.30
CA GLY A 124 -9.39 5.78 -16.26
C GLY A 124 -9.83 6.67 -15.11
N ASP A 125 -9.00 6.88 -14.08
CA ASP A 125 -9.33 7.78 -12.97
C ASP A 125 -9.45 9.23 -13.45
N THR A 126 -10.32 9.99 -12.79
CA THR A 126 -10.39 11.44 -12.95
C THR A 126 -9.55 12.10 -11.86
N VAL A 127 -8.66 12.98 -12.28
CA VAL A 127 -7.71 13.68 -11.40
C VAL A 127 -7.78 15.18 -11.64
N VAL A 128 -7.38 15.94 -10.65
CA VAL A 128 -7.24 17.40 -10.73
C VAL A 128 -5.77 17.74 -10.81
N ASP A 129 -5.39 18.54 -11.80
CA ASP A 129 -4.07 19.15 -11.85
C ASP A 129 -3.99 20.28 -10.82
N ARG A 130 -3.16 20.13 -9.80
CA ARG A 130 -2.99 21.11 -8.72
C ARG A 130 -2.46 22.46 -9.20
N GLU A 131 -1.77 22.48 -10.34
CA GLU A 131 -1.18 23.69 -10.91
C GLU A 131 -2.23 24.57 -11.60
N THR A 132 -3.21 23.95 -12.26
CA THR A 132 -4.20 24.65 -13.09
C THR A 132 -5.60 24.63 -12.50
N GLY A 133 -5.91 23.65 -11.64
CA GLY A 133 -7.24 23.34 -11.15
C GLY A 133 -8.11 22.58 -12.15
N ASP A 134 -7.57 22.21 -13.32
CA ASP A 134 -8.31 21.52 -14.37
C ASP A 134 -8.46 20.03 -14.07
N ARG A 135 -9.54 19.44 -14.60
CA ARG A 135 -9.79 18.00 -14.51
C ARG A 135 -9.22 17.27 -15.72
N LEU A 136 -8.52 16.18 -15.45
CA LEU A 136 -7.93 15.30 -16.45
C LEU A 136 -8.41 13.86 -16.27
N THR A 137 -8.35 13.10 -17.35
CA THR A 137 -8.54 11.65 -17.32
C THR A 137 -7.18 10.97 -17.46
N VAL A 138 -6.86 10.08 -16.53
CA VAL A 138 -5.62 9.32 -16.54
C VAL A 138 -5.71 8.26 -17.63
N VAL A 139 -4.66 8.16 -18.44
CA VAL A 139 -4.56 7.14 -19.50
C VAL A 139 -3.55 6.07 -19.16
N ASP A 140 -2.50 6.40 -18.42
CA ASP A 140 -1.46 5.45 -18.04
C ASP A 140 -0.68 5.95 -16.80
N VAL A 141 -0.11 5.01 -16.05
CA VAL A 141 0.77 5.30 -14.90
C VAL A 141 2.06 4.51 -15.08
N SER A 142 3.16 5.22 -15.24
CA SER A 142 4.48 4.64 -15.47
C SER A 142 5.20 4.37 -14.16
N VAL A 143 5.91 3.25 -14.08
CA VAL A 143 6.86 2.97 -12.97
C VAL A 143 8.13 3.82 -13.03
N LEU A 144 8.36 4.54 -14.13
CA LEU A 144 9.53 5.42 -14.27
C LEU A 144 9.33 6.73 -13.52
N ARG A 145 10.41 7.19 -12.89
CA ARG A 145 10.46 8.44 -12.14
C ARG A 145 10.40 9.68 -13.03
N ALA A 146 9.88 10.77 -12.49
CA ALA A 146 9.77 12.05 -13.19
C ALA A 146 11.12 12.64 -13.62
N ASP A 147 12.20 12.38 -12.87
CA ASP A 147 13.56 12.74 -13.24
C ASP A 147 14.22 11.83 -14.30
N ALA A 148 13.62 10.67 -14.57
CA ALA A 148 14.12 9.73 -15.58
C ALA A 148 13.41 9.89 -16.94
N VAL A 149 12.14 10.33 -16.94
CA VAL A 149 11.34 10.48 -18.17
C VAL A 149 11.64 11.81 -18.85
N ARG A 150 11.98 11.78 -20.15
CA ARG A 150 12.27 12.98 -20.94
C ARG A 150 11.06 13.50 -21.72
N VAL A 151 10.97 14.82 -21.83
CA VAL A 151 10.04 15.52 -22.71
C VAL A 151 10.84 16.07 -23.90
N ASP A 152 10.90 15.31 -24.99
CA ASP A 152 11.78 15.62 -26.13
C ASP A 152 11.53 17.01 -26.73
N ALA A 153 10.27 17.44 -26.80
CA ALA A 153 9.89 18.75 -27.33
C ALA A 153 10.45 19.92 -26.50
N ALA A 154 10.70 19.71 -25.20
CA ALA A 154 11.20 20.70 -24.27
C ALA A 154 12.70 20.54 -23.96
N GLY A 155 13.28 19.38 -24.29
CA GLY A 155 14.70 19.08 -24.07
C GLY A 155 15.08 18.77 -22.62
N CYS A 156 14.12 18.72 -21.69
CA CYS A 156 14.32 18.45 -20.25
C CYS A 156 13.56 17.20 -19.79
N THR A 157 13.71 16.83 -18.51
CA THR A 157 12.90 15.76 -17.90
C THR A 157 11.50 16.26 -17.52
N VAL A 158 10.60 15.34 -17.17
CA VAL A 158 9.27 15.70 -16.63
C VAL A 158 9.43 16.52 -15.36
N ALA A 159 10.34 16.15 -14.46
CA ALA A 159 10.61 16.89 -13.23
C ALA A 159 11.19 18.30 -13.47
N GLU A 160 12.08 18.45 -14.46
CA GLU A 160 12.73 19.72 -14.80
C GLU A 160 11.85 20.66 -15.64
N TYR A 161 10.68 20.19 -16.10
CA TYR A 161 9.79 21.03 -16.88
C TYR A 161 9.28 22.18 -16.01
N GLY A 162 9.31 23.43 -16.48
CA GLY A 162 9.18 24.62 -15.62
C GLY A 162 7.90 24.69 -14.76
N THR A 163 6.80 24.05 -15.16
CA THR A 163 5.57 23.97 -14.34
C THR A 163 5.59 22.84 -13.29
N ASN A 164 6.67 22.06 -13.24
CA ASN A 164 6.82 20.89 -12.38
C ASN A 164 7.92 21.08 -11.30
N GLU A 165 8.63 22.21 -11.29
CA GLU A 165 9.77 22.45 -10.40
C GLU A 165 9.45 22.33 -8.90
N ASN A 166 8.18 22.50 -8.52
CA ASN A 166 7.71 22.40 -7.14
C ASN A 166 7.21 21.00 -6.75
N TYR A 167 7.30 20.01 -7.65
CA TYR A 167 6.88 18.64 -7.41
C TYR A 167 8.08 17.72 -7.34
N GLU A 168 7.91 16.61 -6.61
CA GLU A 168 9.00 15.69 -6.31
C GLU A 168 9.55 15.02 -7.58
N PRO A 169 10.87 14.95 -7.75
CA PRO A 169 11.50 14.37 -8.94
C PRO A 169 11.51 12.83 -8.94
N ASP A 170 11.42 12.22 -7.76
CA ASP A 170 11.58 10.79 -7.51
C ASP A 170 10.26 10.00 -7.50
N VAL A 171 9.19 10.61 -7.97
CA VAL A 171 7.85 10.01 -8.04
C VAL A 171 7.54 9.47 -9.44
N PRO A 172 6.61 8.50 -9.56
CA PRO A 172 6.13 8.00 -10.84
C PRO A 172 5.60 9.09 -11.77
N VAL A 173 5.62 8.82 -13.08
CA VAL A 173 4.99 9.68 -14.09
C VAL A 173 3.60 9.19 -14.42
N VAL A 174 2.64 10.11 -14.47
CA VAL A 174 1.26 9.85 -14.87
C VAL A 174 1.00 10.49 -16.22
N GLY A 175 0.51 9.69 -17.17
CA GLY A 175 -0.02 10.13 -18.44
C GLY A 175 -1.50 10.49 -18.30
N ALA A 176 -1.89 11.71 -18.67
CA ALA A 176 -3.27 12.18 -18.57
C ALA A 176 -3.68 13.03 -19.77
N ILE A 177 -4.97 13.07 -20.05
CA ILE A 177 -5.58 13.88 -21.11
C ILE A 177 -6.53 14.93 -20.51
N TYR A 178 -6.53 16.13 -21.09
CA TYR A 178 -7.60 17.07 -20.86
C TYR A 178 -8.82 16.63 -21.69
N PRO A 179 -10.02 16.48 -21.09
CA PRO A 179 -11.20 15.92 -21.76
C PRO A 179 -11.84 16.87 -22.79
N HIS A 180 -11.16 17.96 -23.16
CA HIS A 180 -11.63 18.93 -24.15
C HIS A 180 -11.20 18.52 -25.56
N ALA A 181 -11.95 17.62 -26.18
CA ALA A 181 -11.75 17.30 -27.59
C ALA A 181 -12.37 18.40 -28.48
N THR A 182 -11.65 18.80 -29.54
CA THR A 182 -12.22 19.74 -30.51
C THR A 182 -13.31 19.02 -31.33
N VAL A 183 -14.53 19.58 -31.32
CA VAL A 183 -15.64 19.09 -32.15
C VAL A 183 -15.69 19.91 -33.43
N ALA A 184 -15.27 19.30 -34.55
CA ALA A 184 -15.40 19.89 -35.87
C ALA A 184 -16.78 19.61 -36.47
N ARG A 185 -17.10 20.22 -37.62
CA ARG A 185 -18.39 20.02 -38.33
C ARG A 185 -18.73 18.56 -38.62
N HIS A 186 -17.73 17.69 -38.71
CA HIS A 186 -17.89 16.26 -39.04
C HIS A 186 -17.70 15.33 -37.84
N GLY A 187 -17.67 15.87 -36.61
CA GLY A 187 -17.49 15.11 -35.38
C GLY A 187 -16.23 15.46 -34.61
N VAL A 188 -15.89 14.63 -33.63
CA VAL A 188 -14.71 14.78 -32.77
C VAL A 188 -13.45 14.57 -33.61
N VAL A 189 -12.40 15.37 -33.36
CA VAL A 189 -11.08 15.21 -34.00
C VAL A 189 -10.14 14.50 -33.01
N PRO A 190 -9.90 13.18 -33.12
CA PRO A 190 -9.13 12.44 -32.13
C PRO A 190 -7.68 12.94 -32.00
N GLU A 191 -7.07 13.36 -33.12
CA GLU A 191 -5.70 13.91 -33.16
C GLU A 191 -5.54 15.21 -32.36
N SER A 192 -6.64 15.86 -31.98
CA SER A 192 -6.60 17.03 -31.09
C SER A 192 -6.36 16.66 -29.62
N LEU A 193 -6.58 15.39 -29.25
CA LEU A 193 -6.27 14.91 -27.91
C LEU A 193 -4.76 14.70 -27.79
N LYS A 194 -4.17 15.40 -26.82
CA LYS A 194 -2.78 15.24 -26.45
C LYS A 194 -2.71 14.55 -25.10
N VAL A 195 -1.86 13.53 -25.03
CA VAL A 195 -1.45 12.96 -23.75
C VAL A 195 -0.34 13.83 -23.19
N TYR A 196 -0.55 14.30 -21.98
CA TYR A 196 0.43 15.03 -21.19
C TYR A 196 0.98 14.11 -20.11
N VAL A 197 2.23 14.35 -19.71
CA VAL A 197 2.92 13.58 -18.68
C VAL A 197 3.27 14.49 -17.52
N PHE A 198 2.92 14.07 -16.32
CA PHE A 198 3.09 14.84 -15.09
C PHE A 198 3.77 14.01 -14.00
N PRO A 199 4.50 14.63 -13.06
CA PRO A 199 4.84 13.97 -11.80
C PRO A 199 3.55 13.56 -11.10
N ARG A 200 3.50 12.35 -10.53
CA ARG A 200 2.30 11.83 -9.85
C ARG A 200 1.78 12.81 -8.79
N THR A 201 2.64 13.42 -8.00
CA THR A 201 2.27 14.34 -6.89
C THR A 201 1.66 15.68 -7.34
N ARG A 202 1.69 15.97 -8.65
CA ARG A 202 0.96 17.09 -9.25
C ARG A 202 -0.53 16.81 -9.43
N LEU A 203 -0.91 15.54 -9.48
CA LEU A 203 -2.29 15.13 -9.73
C LEU A 203 -2.92 14.63 -8.43
N GLU A 204 -4.08 15.19 -8.11
CA GLU A 204 -4.90 14.73 -6.98
C GLU A 204 -6.08 13.92 -7.50
N LYS A 205 -6.32 12.74 -6.93
CA LYS A 205 -7.47 11.89 -7.28
C LYS A 205 -8.75 12.53 -6.76
N GLU A 206 -9.77 12.63 -7.60
CA GLU A 206 -11.11 12.96 -7.11
C GLU A 206 -11.77 11.73 -6.47
N PRO A 207 -12.40 11.88 -5.30
CA PRO A 207 -13.15 10.81 -4.65
C PRO A 207 -14.44 10.44 -5.39
#